data_AF-A0A1B4XHU7-F1
#
_entry.id   AF-A0A1B4XHU7-F1
#
_cell.length_a   1.000
_cell.length_b   1.000
_cell.length_c   1.000
_cell.angle_alpha   90.00
_cell.angle_beta   90.00
_cell.angle_gamma   90.00
#
_symmetry.space_group_name_H-M   'P 1'
#
loop_
_entity.id
_entity.type
_entity.pdbx_description
1 polymer ?
#
loop_
_entity_poly.entity_id
_entity_poly.type
_entity_poly.pdbx_seq_one_letter_code
_entity_poly.pdbx_strand_id
1 'polypeptide(L)' 'MDSYIVRMYRRDADNPESLVGLVETVGEEAKRPFHSVGELVAILSESHSLKLTATKPVLRVIEAGKKKSR' A
#
# COMPACT_ATOMS: atom_id res chain seq x y z
N MET A 1 3.96 6.54 10.61
CA MET A 1 4.13 7.49 9.49
C MET A 1 3.76 6.71 8.26
N ASP A 2 2.72 7.15 7.56
CA ASP A 2 2.15 6.40 6.45
C ASP A 2 2.83 6.79 5.14
N SER A 3 3.01 5.81 4.26
CA SER A 3 3.69 5.99 2.98
C SER A 3 2.70 5.71 1.86
N TYR A 4 2.67 6.61 0.88
CA TYR A 4 1.76 6.53 -0.26
C TYR A 4 2.54 6.67 -1.57
N ILE A 5 2.08 5.96 -2.60
CA ILE A 5 2.49 6.18 -3.99
C ILE A 5 1.34 6.92 -4.68
N VAL A 6 1.61 8.12 -5.18
CA VAL A 6 0.65 8.91 -5.95
C VAL A 6 1.02 8.85 -7.43
N ARG A 7 0.15 8.28 -8.26
CA ARG A 7 0.31 8.25 -9.72
C ARG A 7 -0.60 9.30 -10.34
N MET A 8 -0.02 10.28 -11.02
CA MET A 8 -0.76 11.31 -11.76
C MET A 8 -0.74 10.96 -13.25
N TYR A 9 -1.92 10.83 -13.86
CA TYR A 9 -2.04 10.49 -15.28
C TYR A 9 -2.39 11.69 -16.15
N ARG A 10 -3.27 12.56 -15.66
CA ARG A 10 -3.69 13.77 -16.37
C ARG A 10 -3.65 14.91 -15.38
N ARG A 11 -3.02 16.00 -15.79
CA ARG A 11 -3.03 17.28 -15.10
C ARG A 11 -3.27 18.33 -16.16
N ASP A 12 -4.32 19.11 -15.99
CA ASP A 12 -4.52 20.31 -16.78
C ASP A 12 -3.66 21.45 -16.18
N ALA A 13 -2.87 22.11 -17.02
CA ALA A 13 -2.02 23.22 -16.58
C ALA A 13 -2.83 24.49 -16.35
N ASP A 14 -3.90 24.68 -17.12
CA ASP A 14 -4.78 25.85 -17.06
C ASP A 14 -5.87 25.69 -15.99
N ASN A 15 -6.19 24.43 -15.64
CA ASN A 15 -7.09 24.11 -14.54
C ASN A 15 -6.46 23.09 -13.56
N PRO A 16 -5.71 23.56 -12.54
CA PRO A 16 -5.03 22.69 -11.58
C PRO A 16 -5.95 21.76 -10.78
N GLU A 17 -7.24 22.09 -10.67
CA GLU A 17 -8.25 21.23 -10.02
C GLU A 17 -8.60 20.01 -10.88
N SER A 18 -8.34 20.07 -12.20
CA SER A 18 -8.53 18.95 -13.11
C SER A 18 -7.30 18.04 -13.08
N LEU A 19 -7.34 17.09 -12.13
CA LEU A 19 -6.25 16.17 -11.88
C LEU A 19 -6.76 14.74 -11.71
N VAL A 20 -6.32 13.83 -12.57
CA VAL A 20 -6.73 12.41 -12.51
C VAL A 20 -5.55 11.52 -12.17
N GLY A 21 -5.74 10.65 -11.19
CA GLY A 21 -4.69 9.77 -10.70
C GLY A 21 -5.19 8.62 -9.82
N LEU A 22 -4.23 7.92 -9.22
CA LEU A 22 -4.44 6.84 -8.25
C LEU A 22 -3.50 7.04 -7.05
N VAL A 23 -4.01 6.74 -5.86
CA VAL A 23 -3.22 6.62 -4.62
C VAL A 23 -3.15 5.15 -4.23
N GLU A 24 -1.94 4.68 -3.95
CA GLU A 24 -1.67 3.35 -3.38
C GLU A 24 -1.04 3.54 -1.99
N THR A 25 -1.59 2.86 -0.98
CA THR A 25 -0.96 2.81 0.35
C THR A 25 0.13 1.75 0.34
N VAL A 26 1.35 2.09 0.76
CA VAL A 26 2.46 1.12 0.76
C VAL A 26 2.17 -0.02 1.73
N GLY A 27 2.23 -1.25 1.22
CA GLY A 27 1.91 -2.46 1.99
C GLY A 27 0.44 -2.90 1.89
N GLU A 28 -0.40 -2.15 1.20
CA GLU A 28 -1.78 -2.55 0.86
C GLU A 28 -1.91 -2.73 -0.66
N GLU A 29 -2.73 -3.68 -1.11
CA GLU A 29 -3.07 -3.83 -2.54
C GLU A 29 -4.15 -2.84 -3.00
N ALA A 30 -4.68 -2.03 -2.07
CA ALA A 30 -5.75 -1.09 -2.33
C ALA A 30 -5.27 0.10 -3.18
N LYS A 31 -6.02 0.40 -4.24
CA LYS A 31 -5.80 1.55 -5.12
C LYS A 31 -7.03 2.43 -5.12
N ARG A 32 -6.87 3.72 -4.81
CA ARG A 32 -7.96 4.69 -4.70
C ARG A 32 -7.83 5.75 -5.79
N PRO A 33 -8.75 5.82 -6.76
CA PRO A 33 -8.70 6.83 -7.81
C PRO A 33 -9.08 8.20 -7.25
N PHE A 34 -8.56 9.25 -7.88
CA PHE A 34 -8.97 10.63 -7.63
C PHE A 34 -9.05 11.39 -8.96
N HIS A 35 -9.96 12.38 -9.03
CA HIS A 35 -10.24 13.21 -10.21
C HIS A 35 -10.14 14.72 -9.91
N SER A 36 -9.85 15.07 -8.66
CA SER A 36 -9.59 16.43 -8.22
C SER A 36 -8.53 16.48 -7.13
N VAL A 37 -8.00 17.67 -6.87
CA VAL A 37 -7.08 17.90 -5.74
C VAL A 37 -7.81 17.66 -4.42
N GLY A 38 -9.08 18.05 -4.31
CA GLY A 38 -9.90 17.80 -3.12
C GLY A 38 -10.05 16.31 -2.79
N GLU A 39 -10.31 15.47 -3.80
CA GLU A 39 -10.37 14.01 -3.62
C GLU A 39 -9.03 13.44 -3.15
N LEU A 40 -7.91 13.89 -3.74
CA LEU A 40 -6.57 13.48 -3.33
C LEU A 40 -6.31 13.83 -1.85
N VAL A 41 -6.65 15.05 -1.43
CA VAL A 41 -6.47 15.48 -0.04
C VAL A 41 -7.34 14.66 0.91
N ALA A 42 -8.59 14.38 0.55
CA ALA A 42 -9.48 13.55 1.36
C ALA A 42 -8.89 12.16 1.58
N ILE A 43 -8.43 11.51 0.52
CA ILE A 43 -7.81 10.17 0.55
C ILE A 43 -6.56 10.15 1.44
N LEU A 44 -5.72 11.18 1.38
CA LEU A 44 -4.49 11.28 2.17
C LEU A 44 -4.72 11.70 3.63
N SER A 45 -5.88 12.31 3.92
CA SER A 45 -6.26 12.74 5.27
C SER A 45 -7.02 11.66 6.04
N GLU A 46 -7.47 10.60 5.37
CA GLU A 46 -8.06 9.43 6.02
C GLU A 46 -7.02 8.73 6.90
N SER A 47 -7.35 8.50 8.17
CA SER A 47 -6.52 7.72 9.09
C SER A 47 -6.51 6.25 8.64
N HIS A 48 -5.45 5.82 7.95
CA HIS A 48 -5.26 4.42 7.61
C HIS A 48 -4.72 3.67 8.82
N SER A 49 -5.61 2.97 9.53
CA SER A 49 -5.17 1.90 10.42
C SER A 49 -4.59 0.79 9.54
N LEU A 50 -3.25 0.70 9.47
CA LEU A 50 -2.54 -0.40 8.82
C LEU A 50 -3.15 -1.73 9.28
N LYS A 51 -3.98 -2.35 8.44
CA LYS A 51 -4.36 -3.74 8.66
C LYS A 51 -3.15 -4.56 8.27
N LEU A 52 -2.27 -4.80 9.25
CA LEU A 52 -1.25 -5.82 9.17
C LEU A 52 -1.97 -7.15 8.92
N THR A 53 -2.21 -7.48 7.65
CA THR A 53 -2.54 -8.85 7.26
C THR A 53 -1.31 -9.65 7.60
N ALA A 54 -1.37 -10.35 8.73
CA ALA A 54 -0.32 -11.25 9.19
C ALA A 54 -0.01 -12.24 8.08
N THR A 55 1.03 -11.96 7.28
CA THR A 55 1.69 -12.97 6.48
C THR A 55 2.23 -14.00 7.44
N LYS A 56 1.58 -15.18 7.46
CA LYS A 56 2.02 -16.35 8.22
C LYS A 56 3.53 -16.53 8.02
N PRO A 57 4.36 -16.65 9.08
CA PRO A 57 5.77 -16.94 8.88
C PRO A 57 5.89 -18.37 8.36
N VAL A 58 6.36 -18.53 7.12
CA VAL A 58 6.89 -19.80 6.63
C VAL A 58 8.26 -19.98 7.28
N LEU A 59 8.29 -20.53 8.50
CA LEU A 59 9.49 -21.16 9.04
C LEU A 59 9.51 -22.61 8.57
N ARG A 60 10.16 -22.88 7.45
CA ARG A 60 10.72 -24.21 7.18
C ARG A 60 12.09 -24.26 7.85
N VAL A 61 12.13 -24.77 9.08
CA VAL A 61 13.39 -25.19 9.70
C VAL A 61 13.80 -26.49 9.02
N ILE A 62 14.89 -26.44 8.27
CA ILE A 62 15.63 -27.58 7.75
C ILE A 62 16.79 -27.87 8.70
N GLU A 63 17.21 -29.14 8.71
CA GLU A 63 18.38 -29.75 9.36
C GLU A 63 18.15 -30.30 10.79
N ALA A 64 17.99 -31.62 10.94
CA ALA A 64 18.99 -32.71 10.87
C ALA A 64 19.72 -32.93 12.20
N GLY A 65 19.46 -34.07 12.84
CA GLY A 65 20.19 -34.44 14.07
C GLY A 65 19.70 -35.71 14.77
N LYS A 66 20.29 -36.85 14.40
CA LYS A 66 20.57 -38.06 15.21
C LYS A 66 19.48 -38.62 16.15
N LYS A 67 19.08 -39.89 15.89
CA LYS A 67 19.36 -40.98 16.84
C LYS A 67 19.22 -42.37 16.18
N LYS A 68 20.35 -43.05 15.94
CA LYS A 68 20.47 -44.50 16.09
C LYS A 68 20.90 -44.78 17.54
N SER A 69 20.25 -45.70 18.24
CA SER A 69 20.83 -46.60 19.25
C SER A 69 19.72 -47.58 19.68
N ARG A 70 19.75 -48.79 19.13
CA ARG A 70 20.07 -50.08 19.81
C ARG A 70 18.91 -50.62 20.62
#